data_AF-A0A1F0UHT1-F1
#
_entry.id   AF-A0A1F0UHT1-F1
#
_cell.length_a   1.000
_cell.length_b   1.000
_cell.length_c   1.000
_cell.angle_alpha   90.00
_cell.angle_beta   90.00
_cell.angle_gamma   90.00
#
_symmetry.space_group_name_H-M   'P 1'
#
loop_
_entity.id
_entity.type
_entity.pdbx_description
1 polymer ?
#
loop_
_entity_poly.entity_id
_entity_poly.type
_entity_poly.pdbx_seq_one_letter_code
_entity_poly.pdbx_strand_id
1 'polypeptide(L)'
;MFFRYHGLLRCFCNLDGFSYSLLLSLFFLFPVFYLPENNVLALGALLFFLLATNLGIAGLVPKYMATFFPAEMRSTGIGFIYNFAAIGGGGAPVIAAALSERVGLGSALVYVTLFWTIVLVALVGLRLPERIQARVQR
;
A
#
# COMPACT_ATOMS: atom_id res chain seq x y z
N MET A 1 28.95 -3.08 11.30
CA MET A 1 28.57 -4.43 10.84
C MET A 1 27.43 -4.36 9.80
N PHE A 2 27.57 -3.56 8.73
CA PHE A 2 26.45 -3.08 7.90
C PHE A 2 26.64 -3.29 6.39
N PHE A 3 27.50 -4.23 5.96
CA PHE A 3 27.92 -4.33 4.55
C PHE A 3 27.79 -5.72 3.89
N ARG A 4 27.12 -6.70 4.52
CA ARG A 4 27.04 -8.08 3.99
C ARG A 4 25.63 -8.53 3.55
N TYR A 5 24.76 -7.60 3.16
CA TYR A 5 23.39 -7.92 2.68
C TYR A 5 23.10 -7.42 1.26
N HIS A 6 24.12 -6.99 0.51
CA HIS A 6 23.96 -6.37 -0.82
C HIS A 6 23.59 -7.34 -1.96
N GLY A 7 23.80 -8.66 -1.78
CA GLY A 7 23.54 -9.67 -2.82
C GLY A 7 22.11 -10.23 -2.79
N LEU A 8 21.61 -10.61 -1.61
CA LEU A 8 20.28 -11.24 -1.47
C LEU A 8 19.13 -10.24 -1.60
N LEU A 9 19.34 -8.99 -1.14
CA LEU A 9 18.34 -7.93 -1.24
C LEU A 9 18.20 -7.35 -2.65
N ARG A 10 19.08 -7.67 -3.60
CA ARG A 10 18.93 -7.24 -5.01
C ARG A 10 17.86 -8.06 -5.74
N CYS A 11 17.78 -9.36 -5.48
CA CYS A 11 16.80 -10.24 -6.15
C CYS A 11 15.34 -9.88 -5.84
N PHE A 12 15.04 -9.41 -4.62
CA PHE A 12 13.70 -8.95 -4.24
C PHE A 12 13.43 -7.47 -4.58
N CYS A 13 14.42 -6.74 -5.08
CA CYS A 13 14.35 -5.29 -5.34
C CYS A 13 14.10 -4.94 -6.81
N ASN A 14 14.12 -5.92 -7.71
CA ASN A 14 13.75 -5.68 -9.09
C ASN A 14 12.26 -5.37 -9.14
N LEU A 15 11.88 -4.45 -10.04
CA LEU A 15 10.48 -4.15 -10.38
C LEU A 15 9.68 -5.46 -10.56
N ASP A 16 10.35 -6.46 -11.14
CA ASP A 16 9.89 -7.84 -11.31
C ASP A 16 9.36 -8.46 -10.01
N GLY A 17 10.11 -8.41 -8.89
CA GLY A 17 9.71 -9.02 -7.62
C GLY A 17 8.48 -8.36 -6.98
N PHE A 18 8.36 -7.03 -7.12
CA PHE A 18 7.18 -6.29 -6.67
C PHE A 18 5.95 -6.61 -7.54
N SER A 19 6.12 -6.61 -8.87
CA SER A 19 5.09 -6.99 -9.83
C SER A 19 4.64 -8.45 -9.66
N TYR A 20 5.57 -9.39 -9.44
CA TYR A 20 5.23 -10.79 -9.16
C TYR A 20 4.47 -10.95 -7.85
N SER A 21 4.82 -10.19 -6.82
CA SER A 21 4.10 -10.23 -5.54
C SER A 21 2.66 -9.69 -5.68
N LEU A 22 2.46 -8.64 -6.48
CA LEU A 22 1.13 -8.11 -6.84
C LEU A 22 0.31 -9.11 -7.69
N LEU A 23 0.94 -9.79 -8.65
CA LEU A 23 0.27 -10.82 -9.44
C LEU A 23 -0.13 -12.02 -8.58
N LEU A 24 0.73 -12.40 -7.63
CA LEU A 24 0.45 -13.47 -6.69
C LEU A 24 -0.72 -13.10 -5.76
N SER A 25 -0.80 -11.86 -5.27
CA SER A 25 -1.94 -11.42 -4.46
C SER A 25 -3.24 -11.39 -5.27
N LEU A 26 -3.21 -10.98 -6.56
CA LEU A 26 -4.36 -11.10 -7.46
C LEU A 26 -4.78 -12.56 -7.67
N PHE A 27 -3.82 -13.47 -7.82
CA PHE A 27 -4.10 -14.91 -7.97
C PHE A 27 -4.82 -15.48 -6.74
N PHE A 28 -4.44 -15.07 -5.53
CA PHE A 28 -5.14 -15.47 -4.29
C PHE A 28 -6.48 -14.76 -4.09
N LEU A 29 -6.68 -13.58 -4.68
CA LEU A 29 -7.92 -12.81 -4.57
C LEU A 29 -9.10 -13.49 -5.29
N PHE A 30 -8.90 -13.98 -6.53
CA PHE A 30 -9.94 -14.65 -7.31
C PHE A 30 -10.63 -15.83 -6.60
N PRO A 31 -9.89 -16.80 -6.00
CA PRO A 31 -10.52 -17.92 -5.31
C PRO A 31 -11.19 -17.52 -3.99
N VAL A 32 -10.82 -16.39 -3.36
CA VAL A 32 -11.51 -15.87 -2.16
C VAL A 32 -12.94 -15.44 -2.51
N PHE A 33 -13.16 -14.80 -3.65
CA PHE A 33 -14.51 -14.37 -4.07
C PHE A 33 -15.37 -15.50 -4.65
N TYR A 34 -14.75 -16.59 -5.08
CA TYR A 34 -15.46 -17.74 -5.67
C TYR A 34 -15.83 -18.81 -4.62
N LEU A 35 -15.26 -18.78 -3.42
CA LEU A 35 -15.54 -19.76 -2.38
C LEU A 35 -16.85 -19.44 -1.65
N PRO A 36 -17.84 -20.37 -1.62
CA PRO A 36 -19.01 -20.21 -0.78
C PRO A 36 -18.64 -20.26 0.70
N GLU A 37 -19.35 -19.48 1.54
CA GLU A 37 -19.12 -19.32 2.99
C GLU A 37 -19.17 -20.62 3.81
N ASN A 38 -19.54 -21.73 3.18
CA ASN A 38 -19.78 -23.03 3.81
C ASN A 38 -18.52 -23.75 4.31
N ASN A 39 -17.31 -23.21 4.07
CA ASN A 39 -16.06 -23.82 4.52
C ASN A 39 -15.10 -22.80 5.17
N VAL A 40 -15.37 -22.49 6.45
CA VAL A 40 -14.66 -21.49 7.27
C VAL A 40 -13.15 -21.77 7.34
N LEU A 41 -12.73 -23.03 7.33
CA LEU A 41 -11.31 -23.39 7.41
C LEU A 41 -10.56 -23.06 6.11
N ALA A 42 -11.19 -23.35 4.96
CA ALA A 42 -10.64 -23.02 3.65
C ALA A 42 -10.60 -21.50 3.44
N LEU A 43 -11.67 -20.79 3.83
CA LEU A 43 -11.71 -19.33 3.78
C LEU A 43 -10.63 -18.71 4.68
N GLY A 44 -10.46 -19.22 5.90
CA GLY A 44 -9.43 -18.76 6.84
C GLY A 44 -8.01 -18.99 6.33
N ALA A 45 -7.71 -20.16 5.76
CA ALA A 45 -6.41 -20.44 5.16
C ALA A 45 -6.13 -19.51 3.97
N LEU A 46 -7.12 -19.29 3.10
CA LEU A 46 -7.00 -18.44 1.92
C LEU A 46 -6.78 -16.97 2.32
N LEU A 47 -7.54 -16.48 3.32
CA LEU A 47 -7.35 -15.15 3.91
C LEU A 47 -5.98 -15.02 4.60
N PHE A 48 -5.49 -16.06 5.27
CA PHE A 48 -4.16 -16.06 5.88
C PHE A 48 -3.06 -15.88 4.84
N PHE A 49 -3.06 -16.66 3.76
CA PHE A 49 -2.08 -16.52 2.69
C PHE A 49 -2.23 -15.20 1.93
N LEU A 50 -3.45 -14.72 1.73
CA LEU A 50 -3.73 -13.42 1.15
C LEU A 50 -3.15 -12.30 2.03
N LEU A 51 -3.41 -12.31 3.35
CA LEU A 51 -2.86 -11.32 4.28
C LEU A 51 -1.33 -11.40 4.37
N ALA A 52 -0.76 -12.60 4.47
CA ALA A 52 0.68 -12.80 4.53
C ALA A 52 1.40 -12.25 3.29
N THR A 53 0.82 -12.48 2.10
CA THR A 53 1.35 -11.93 0.84
C THR A 53 1.22 -10.41 0.80
N ASN A 54 0.07 -9.86 1.21
CA ASN A 54 -0.14 -8.41 1.23
C ASN A 54 0.77 -7.68 2.23
N LEU A 55 1.03 -8.26 3.42
CA LEU A 55 2.02 -7.73 4.36
C LEU A 55 3.45 -7.80 3.79
N GLY A 56 3.78 -8.87 3.07
CA GLY A 56 5.05 -9.00 2.36
C GLY A 56 5.27 -7.90 1.33
N ILE A 57 4.24 -7.60 0.53
CA ILE A 57 4.26 -6.47 -0.43
C ILE A 57 4.41 -5.14 0.30
N ALA A 58 3.67 -4.92 1.38
CA ALA A 58 3.74 -3.70 2.18
C ALA A 58 5.14 -3.47 2.77
N GLY A 59 5.92 -4.51 3.07
CA GLY A 59 7.32 -4.41 3.50
C GLY A 59 8.29 -4.00 2.38
N LEU A 60 7.98 -4.31 1.12
CA LEU A 60 8.79 -3.93 -0.04
C LEU A 60 8.57 -2.47 -0.46
N VAL A 61 7.38 -1.91 -0.20
CA VAL A 61 7.00 -0.54 -0.57
C VAL A 61 7.91 0.52 0.07
N PRO A 62 8.19 0.54 1.40
CA PRO A 62 9.10 1.51 2.01
C PRO A 62 10.51 1.45 1.44
N LYS A 63 10.99 0.26 1.08
CA LYS A 63 12.31 0.07 0.48
C LYS A 63 12.38 0.65 -0.93
N TYR A 64 11.32 0.51 -1.72
CA TYR A 64 11.19 1.19 -3.00
C TYR A 64 11.12 2.71 -2.81
N MET A 65 10.28 3.18 -1.89
CA MET A 65 10.12 4.60 -1.61
C MET A 65 11.41 5.27 -1.10
N ALA A 66 12.25 4.53 -0.39
CA ALA A 66 13.56 4.98 0.06
C ALA A 66 14.47 5.46 -1.07
N THR A 67 14.30 4.93 -2.28
CA THR A 67 15.12 5.30 -3.44
C THR A 67 14.82 6.71 -3.96
N PHE A 68 13.64 7.28 -3.65
CA PHE A 68 13.27 8.64 -4.04
C PHE A 68 13.87 9.73 -3.15
N PHE A 69 14.43 9.37 -1.98
CA PHE A 69 14.96 10.32 -1.02
C PHE A 69 16.50 10.31 -0.97
N PRO A 70 17.15 11.49 -0.87
CA PRO A 70 18.58 11.59 -0.60
C PRO A 70 18.93 10.95 0.75
N ALA A 71 20.14 10.43 0.88
CA ALA A 71 20.54 9.59 2.02
C ALA A 71 20.38 10.30 3.38
N GLU A 72 20.58 11.62 3.42
CA GLU A 72 20.50 12.47 4.61
C GLU A 72 19.08 12.58 5.18
N MET A 73 18.06 12.55 4.32
CA MET A 73 16.66 12.76 4.68
C MET A 73 15.80 11.49 4.54
N ARG A 74 16.40 10.37 4.14
CA ARG A 74 15.69 9.13 3.79
C ARG A 74 14.86 8.58 4.95
N SER A 75 15.41 8.56 6.17
CA SER A 75 14.69 8.05 7.35
C SER A 75 13.46 8.91 7.67
N THR A 76 13.64 10.24 7.67
CA THR A 76 12.57 11.20 7.95
C THR A 76 11.49 11.21 6.88
N GLY A 77 11.87 11.15 5.59
CA GLY A 77 10.94 11.12 4.46
C GLY A 77 10.08 9.85 4.45
N ILE A 78 10.70 8.68 4.65
CA ILE A 78 9.97 7.41 4.75
C ILE A 78 9.06 7.40 5.98
N GLY A 79 9.56 7.86 7.14
CA GLY A 79 8.78 7.94 8.37
C GLY A 79 7.56 8.84 8.24
N PHE A 80 7.70 10.01 7.60
CA PHE A 80 6.58 10.91 7.34
C PHE A 80 5.51 10.26 6.45
N ILE A 81 5.91 9.66 5.32
CA ILE A 81 4.98 8.98 4.41
C ILE A 81 4.26 7.83 5.13
N TYR A 82 4.97 7.05 5.95
CA TYR A 82 4.36 5.93 6.68
C TYR A 82 3.31 6.40 7.69
N ASN A 83 3.61 7.47 8.45
CA ASN A 83 2.64 8.04 9.39
C ASN A 83 1.43 8.64 8.66
N PHE A 84 1.65 9.33 7.55
CA PHE A 84 0.55 9.87 6.74
C PHE A 84 -0.33 8.76 6.14
N ALA A 85 0.30 7.70 5.64
CA ALA A 85 -0.40 6.52 5.15
C ALA A 85 -1.20 5.80 6.25
N ALA A 86 -0.65 5.71 7.48
CA ALA A 86 -1.34 5.12 8.62
C ALA A 86 -2.58 5.94 9.04
N ILE A 87 -2.50 7.27 9.02
CA ILE A 87 -3.65 8.15 9.26
C ILE A 87 -4.73 7.91 8.20
N GLY A 88 -4.33 7.77 6.93
CA GLY A 88 -5.28 7.49 5.86
C GLY A 88 -5.93 6.11 5.96
N GLY A 89 -5.12 5.07 6.13
CA GLY A 89 -5.57 3.69 6.23
C GLY A 89 -6.41 3.40 7.47
N GLY A 90 -6.11 4.06 8.60
CA GLY A 90 -6.90 3.93 9.83
C GLY A 90 -8.10 4.87 9.89
N GLY A 91 -7.99 6.07 9.32
CA GLY A 91 -9.06 7.07 9.33
C GLY A 91 -10.17 6.82 8.32
N ALA A 92 -9.83 6.31 7.12
CA ALA A 92 -10.81 6.06 6.07
C ALA A 92 -11.94 5.08 6.48
N PRO A 93 -11.66 3.93 7.14
CA PRO A 93 -12.71 3.03 7.62
C PRO A 93 -13.61 3.66 8.68
N VAL A 94 -13.05 4.47 9.58
CA VAL A 94 -13.83 5.17 10.62
C VAL A 94 -14.77 6.20 9.99
N ILE A 95 -14.27 6.98 9.03
CA ILE A 95 -15.08 7.94 8.27
C ILE A 95 -16.14 7.21 7.44
N ALA A 96 -15.79 6.11 6.78
CA ALA A 96 -16.73 5.29 6.02
C ALA A 96 -17.84 4.72 6.91
N ALA A 97 -17.50 4.21 8.10
CA ALA A 97 -18.45 3.69 9.06
C ALA A 97 -19.41 4.79 9.55
N ALA A 98 -18.88 5.93 9.99
CA ALA A 98 -19.68 7.07 10.44
C ALA A 98 -20.57 7.64 9.33
N LEU A 99 -20.10 7.62 8.08
CA LEU A 99 -20.88 8.08 6.93
C LEU A 99 -21.95 7.06 6.53
N SER A 100 -21.69 5.76 6.71
CA SER A 100 -22.64 4.70 6.35
C SER A 100 -23.95 4.76 7.15
N GLU A 101 -23.90 5.27 8.39
CA GLU A 101 -25.10 5.53 9.21
C GLU A 101 -26.07 6.53 8.57
N ARG A 102 -25.58 7.43 7.70
CA ARG A 102 -26.40 8.49 7.09
C ARG A 102 -26.79 8.24 5.64
N VAL A 103 -25.93 7.60 4.85
CA VAL A 103 -26.12 7.44 3.39
C VAL A 103 -26.15 5.99 2.92
N GLY A 104 -26.06 5.03 3.84
CA GLY A 104 -25.93 3.61 3.55
C GLY A 104 -24.51 3.19 3.18
N LEU A 105 -24.19 1.92 3.41
CA LEU A 105 -22.83 1.38 3.27
C LEU A 105 -22.30 1.51 1.84
N GLY A 106 -23.12 1.20 0.83
CA GLY A 106 -22.72 1.29 -0.58
C GLY A 106 -22.29 2.71 -0.99
N SER A 107 -23.11 3.70 -0.65
CA SER A 107 -22.84 5.11 -0.96
C SER A 107 -21.63 5.64 -0.19
N ALA A 108 -21.48 5.27 1.09
CA ALA A 108 -20.36 5.67 1.92
C ALA A 108 -19.02 5.15 1.37
N LEU A 109 -18.98 3.89 0.91
CA LEU A 109 -17.81 3.33 0.25
C LEU A 109 -17.46 4.10 -1.03
N VAL A 110 -18.44 4.39 -1.87
CA VAL A 110 -18.22 5.19 -3.10
C VAL A 110 -17.61 6.55 -2.78
N TYR A 111 -18.14 7.28 -1.80
CA TYR A 111 -17.62 8.60 -1.44
C TYR A 111 -16.19 8.55 -0.90
N VAL A 112 -15.89 7.60 -0.02
CA VAL A 112 -14.54 7.46 0.55
C VAL A 112 -13.54 7.01 -0.50
N THR A 113 -13.92 6.10 -1.40
CA THR A 113 -13.07 5.70 -2.53
C THR A 113 -12.82 6.87 -3.46
N LEU A 114 -13.85 7.60 -3.88
CA LEU A 114 -13.70 8.76 -4.76
C LEU A 114 -12.82 9.84 -4.14
N PHE A 115 -13.00 10.14 -2.85
CA PHE A 115 -12.18 11.10 -2.14
C PHE A 115 -10.69 10.74 -2.21
N TRP A 116 -10.34 9.49 -1.86
CA TRP A 116 -8.95 9.04 -1.93
C TRP A 116 -8.40 8.97 -3.35
N THR A 117 -9.21 8.56 -4.33
CA THR A 117 -8.80 8.57 -5.74
C THR A 117 -8.50 9.98 -6.23
N ILE A 118 -9.34 10.97 -5.91
CA ILE A 118 -9.11 12.38 -6.28
C ILE A 118 -7.85 12.91 -5.61
N VAL A 119 -7.65 12.64 -4.32
CA VAL A 119 -6.44 13.03 -3.59
C VAL A 119 -5.19 12.42 -4.24
N LEU A 120 -5.21 11.14 -4.58
CA LEU A 120 -4.09 10.47 -5.26
C LEU A 120 -3.82 11.05 -6.64
N VAL A 121 -4.85 11.25 -7.46
CA VAL A 121 -4.71 11.86 -8.79
C VAL A 121 -4.19 13.28 -8.69
N ALA A 122 -4.64 14.07 -7.70
CA ALA A 122 -4.11 15.40 -7.47
C ALA A 122 -2.63 15.36 -7.07
N LEU A 123 -2.22 14.48 -6.16
CA LEU A 123 -0.83 14.35 -5.72
C LEU A 123 0.12 13.91 -6.85
N VAL A 124 -0.29 12.91 -7.64
CA VAL A 124 0.50 12.40 -8.78
C VAL A 124 0.46 13.38 -9.95
N GLY A 125 -0.72 13.89 -10.29
CA GLY A 125 -0.95 14.80 -11.41
C GLY A 125 -0.28 16.17 -11.23
N LEU A 126 -0.22 16.68 -10.00
CA LEU A 126 0.55 17.90 -9.69
C LEU A 126 2.07 17.68 -9.63
N ARG A 127 2.55 16.44 -9.86
CA ARG A 127 3.96 16.06 -9.82
C ARG A 127 4.64 16.57 -8.54
N LEU A 128 3.93 16.50 -7.40
CA LEU A 128 4.49 16.86 -6.10
C LEU A 128 5.87 16.21 -5.85
N PRO A 129 6.09 14.91 -6.12
CA PRO A 129 7.41 14.31 -5.89
C PRO A 129 8.51 14.96 -6.73
N GLU A 130 8.26 15.30 -8.00
CA GLU A 130 9.25 15.94 -8.88
C GLU A 130 9.51 17.39 -8.48
N ARG A 131 8.47 18.14 -8.08
CA ARG A 131 8.61 19.55 -7.64
C ARG A 131 9.33 19.66 -6.30
N ILE A 132 9.13 18.70 -5.41
CA ILE A 132 9.86 18.63 -4.13
C ILE A 132 11.32 18.23 -4.40
N GLN A 133 11.58 17.24 -5.27
CA GLN A 133 12.94 16.87 -5.67
C GLN A 133 13.71 18.05 -6.31
N ALA A 134 13.06 18.80 -7.19
CA ALA A 134 13.67 19.97 -7.84
C ALA A 134 14.01 21.13 -6.87
N ARG A 135 13.32 21.22 -5.72
CA ARG A 135 13.62 22.23 -4.68
C ARG A 135 14.64 21.76 -3.66
N VAL A 136 14.79 20.46 -3.45
CA VAL A 136 15.76 19.88 -2.50
C VAL A 136 17.16 19.74 -3.11
N GLN A 137 17.28 19.69 -4.44
CA GLN A 137 18.57 19.66 -5.16
C GLN A 137 19.18 21.05 -5.44
N ARG A 138 18.58 22.15 -4.98
CA ARG A 138 19.20 23.48 -4.94
C ARG A 138 19.70 23.77 -3.54
#